data_AF-A0A932M6Y5-F1
#
_entry.id   AF-A0A932M6Y5-F1
#
_cell.length_a   1.000
_cell.length_b   1.000
_cell.length_c   1.000
_cell.angle_alpha   90.00
_cell.angle_beta   90.00
_cell.angle_gamma   90.00
#
_symmetry.space_group_name_H-M   'P 1'
#
loop_
_entity.id
_entity.type
_entity.pdbx_description
1 polymer ?
#
loop_
_entity_poly.entity_id
_entity_poly.type
_entity_poly.pdbx_seq_one_letter_code
_entity_poly.pdbx_strand_id
1 'polypeptide(L)'
;MWQLAKSFHVNWLDAAERLLRKRDHYTQKAIRAEFDTNPFKGAIEFDAQKHRFVTPVSDKRFVVVWKLGKNEQENIEVQAVVPSQLISNDPEEIREQVSELVKLETKGALNL
;
A
#
# COMPACT_ATOMS: atom_id res chain seq x y z
N MET A 1 -23.16 22.50 0.29
CA MET A 1 -21.97 21.74 -0.13
C MET A 1 -21.88 20.50 0.73
N TRP A 2 -22.32 19.35 0.23
CA TRP A 2 -22.17 18.07 0.91
C TRP A 2 -21.28 17.22 0.00
N GLN A 3 -19.98 17.18 0.27
CA GLN A 3 -19.12 16.17 -0.35
C GLN A 3 -19.45 14.84 0.34
N LEU A 4 -20.22 14.01 -0.36
CA LEU A 4 -20.39 12.60 -0.02
C LEU A 4 -19.01 12.03 0.25
N ALA A 5 -18.77 11.52 1.45
CA ALA A 5 -17.62 10.68 1.72
C ALA A 5 -17.71 9.51 0.74
N LYS A 6 -16.87 9.51 -0.30
CA LYS A 6 -16.71 8.34 -1.17
C LYS A 6 -16.34 7.18 -0.25
N SER A 7 -17.25 6.22 -0.09
CA SER A 7 -17.01 5.02 0.70
C SER A 7 -16.14 4.09 -0.13
N PHE A 8 -14.82 4.14 0.07
CA PHE A 8 -13.92 3.14 -0.49
C PHE A 8 -13.86 1.92 0.45
N HIS A 9 -13.77 0.74 -0.13
CA HIS A 9 -13.59 -0.51 0.58
C HIS A 9 -12.13 -0.95 0.48
N VAL A 10 -11.46 -1.08 1.64
CA VAL A 10 -10.06 -1.52 1.70
C VAL A 10 -10.03 -3.03 1.98
N ASN A 11 -9.58 -3.79 0.98
CA ASN A 11 -9.36 -5.22 1.08
C ASN A 11 -7.87 -5.52 1.27
N TRP A 12 -7.53 -6.06 2.43
CA TRP A 12 -6.17 -6.48 2.76
C TRP A 12 -5.95 -7.92 2.29
N LEU A 13 -5.18 -8.09 1.21
CA LEU A 13 -4.87 -9.43 0.70
C LEU A 13 -4.00 -10.21 1.69
N ASP A 14 -4.09 -11.54 1.68
CA ASP A 14 -3.34 -12.43 2.60
C ASP A 14 -1.84 -12.15 2.64
N ALA A 15 -1.24 -11.76 1.52
CA ALA A 15 0.17 -11.39 1.48
C ALA A 15 0.44 -10.12 2.30
N ALA A 16 -0.39 -9.08 2.16
CA ALA A 16 -0.30 -7.85 2.93
C ALA A 16 -0.56 -8.09 4.42
N GLU A 17 -1.59 -8.89 4.75
CA GLU A 17 -1.90 -9.35 6.10
C GLU A 17 -0.67 -9.98 6.77
N ARG A 18 0.00 -10.92 6.08
CA ARG A 18 1.20 -11.58 6.60
C ARG A 18 2.33 -10.60 6.85
N LEU A 19 2.57 -9.66 5.95
CA LEU A 19 3.63 -8.65 6.11
C LEU A 19 3.32 -7.68 7.26
N LEU A 20 2.07 -7.25 7.38
CA LEU A 20 1.61 -6.40 8.48
C LEU A 20 1.78 -7.12 9.84
N ARG A 21 1.43 -8.41 9.91
CA ARG A 21 1.55 -9.21 11.14
C ARG A 21 2.99 -9.42 11.62
N LYS A 22 4.00 -9.15 10.79
CA LYS A 22 5.42 -9.15 11.23
C LYS A 22 5.76 -7.95 12.12
N ARG A 23 4.88 -6.94 12.22
CA ARG A 23 5.08 -5.74 13.02
C ARG A 23 4.41 -5.89 14.38
N ASP A 24 4.77 -5.05 15.35
CA ASP A 24 4.10 -5.04 16.65
C ASP A 24 2.64 -4.56 16.54
N HIS A 25 1.82 -4.89 17.53
CA HIS A 25 0.39 -4.60 17.53
C HIS A 25 0.07 -3.11 17.36
N TYR A 26 0.86 -2.21 17.95
CA TYR A 26 0.63 -0.76 17.86
C TYR A 26 0.92 -0.26 16.46
N THR A 27 2.02 -0.70 15.86
CA THR A 27 2.36 -0.38 14.46
C THR A 27 1.31 -0.91 13.50
N GLN A 28 0.79 -2.13 13.70
CA GLN A 28 -0.30 -2.68 12.88
C GLN A 28 -1.54 -1.79 12.92
N LYS A 29 -1.94 -1.36 14.13
CA LYS A 29 -3.11 -0.51 14.33
C LYS A 29 -2.91 0.88 13.72
N ALA A 30 -1.72 1.47 13.87
CA ALA A 30 -1.40 2.78 13.30
C ALA A 30 -1.45 2.76 11.76
N ILE A 31 -0.84 1.75 11.13
CA ILE A 31 -0.84 1.58 9.68
C ILE A 31 -2.28 1.46 9.15
N ARG A 32 -3.10 0.58 9.75
CA ARG A 32 -4.49 0.41 9.33
C ARG A 32 -5.31 1.67 9.54
N ALA A 33 -5.23 2.28 10.72
CA ALA A 33 -5.99 3.50 11.03
C ALA A 33 -5.66 4.63 10.05
N GLU A 34 -4.39 4.83 9.72
CA GLU A 34 -3.98 5.88 8.78
C GLU A 34 -4.39 5.56 7.33
N PHE A 35 -4.11 4.34 6.87
CA PHE A 35 -4.40 3.93 5.50
C PHE A 35 -5.90 3.81 5.23
N ASP A 36 -6.65 3.14 6.12
CA ASP A 36 -8.08 2.90 5.95
C ASP A 36 -8.90 4.20 6.09
N THR A 37 -8.33 5.26 6.68
CA THR A 37 -8.98 6.58 6.77
C THR A 37 -8.84 7.39 5.48
N ASN A 38 -7.65 7.38 4.85
CA ASN A 38 -7.44 8.09 3.60
C ASN A 38 -6.27 7.48 2.80
N PRO A 39 -6.52 6.41 2.03
CA PRO A 39 -5.49 5.68 1.31
C PRO A 39 -4.89 6.49 0.15
N PHE A 40 -5.59 7.52 -0.31
CA PHE A 40 -5.12 8.43 -1.35
C PHE A 40 -4.21 9.56 -0.82
N LYS A 41 -4.12 9.75 0.50
CA LYS A 41 -3.33 10.83 1.09
C LYS A 41 -1.84 10.60 0.87
N GLY A 42 -1.26 11.33 -0.09
CA GLY A 42 0.14 11.16 -0.47
C GLY A 42 0.41 9.87 -1.24
N ALA A 43 -0.62 9.32 -1.88
CA ALA A 43 -0.46 8.19 -2.78
C ALA A 43 0.38 8.58 -4.01
N ILE A 44 1.33 7.74 -4.38
CA ILE A 44 2.18 7.89 -5.56
C ILE A 44 1.89 6.72 -6.49
N GLU A 45 1.48 7.02 -7.72
CA GLU A 45 1.31 5.99 -8.76
C GLU A 45 2.69 5.60 -9.31
N PHE A 46 3.00 4.31 -9.31
CA PHE A 46 4.28 3.78 -9.80
C PHE A 46 4.11 2.75 -10.94
N ASP A 47 2.87 2.30 -11.20
CA ASP A 47 2.55 1.42 -12.33
C ASP A 47 1.17 1.78 -12.90
N ALA A 48 1.14 2.75 -13.81
CA ALA A 48 -0.10 3.24 -14.41
C ALA A 48 -0.85 2.15 -15.20
N GLN A 49 -0.14 1.19 -15.81
CA GLN A 49 -0.77 0.11 -16.57
C GLN A 49 -1.56 -0.85 -15.67
N LYS A 50 -1.13 -1.01 -14.41
CA LYS A 50 -1.75 -1.90 -13.43
C LYS A 50 -2.49 -1.12 -12.33
N HIS A 51 -2.56 0.21 -12.44
CA HIS A 51 -3.10 1.13 -11.44
C HIS A 51 -2.59 0.82 -10.03
N ARG A 52 -1.26 0.75 -9.89
CA ARG A 52 -0.63 0.51 -8.58
C ARG A 52 -0.06 1.77 -7.99
N PHE A 53 -0.25 1.85 -6.69
CA PHE A 53 0.07 3.00 -5.88
C PHE A 53 0.84 2.56 -4.64
N VAL A 54 1.63 3.50 -4.14
CA VAL A 54 2.23 3.43 -2.81
C VAL A 54 1.71 4.59 -1.97
N THR A 55 1.38 4.32 -0.71
CA THR A 55 0.99 5.35 0.25
C THR A 55 1.86 5.27 1.49
N PRO A 56 2.64 6.31 1.81
CA PRO A 56 3.38 6.40 3.07
C PRO A 56 2.43 6.47 4.27
N VAL A 57 2.76 5.75 5.34
CA VAL A 57 1.97 5.67 6.58
C VAL A 57 2.87 5.56 7.81
N SER A 58 2.27 5.75 8.99
CA SER A 58 2.89 5.71 10.30
C SER A 58 4.13 6.61 10.35
N ASP A 59 3.91 7.91 10.11
CA ASP A 59 4.94 8.95 10.04
C ASP A 59 6.00 8.68 8.96
N LYS A 60 5.57 8.15 7.81
CA LYS A 60 6.43 7.75 6.69
C LYS A 60 7.49 6.71 7.08
N ARG A 61 7.24 5.89 8.10
CA ARG A 61 8.12 4.75 8.43
C ARG A 61 7.82 3.54 7.57
N PHE A 62 6.58 3.43 7.08
CA PHE A 62 6.12 2.34 6.23
C PHE A 62 5.42 2.89 5.00
N VAL A 63 5.29 2.03 4.00
CA VAL A 63 4.56 2.28 2.78
C VAL A 63 3.63 1.10 2.53
N VAL A 64 2.38 1.41 2.23
CA VAL A 64 1.36 0.45 1.80
C VAL A 64 1.36 0.41 0.28
N VAL A 65 1.51 -0.78 -0.28
CA VAL A 65 1.42 -1.03 -1.72
C VAL A 65 0.02 -1.53 -2.03
N TRP A 66 -0.68 -0.87 -2.94
CA TRP A 66 -2.07 -1.19 -3.25
C TRP A 66 -2.40 -0.89 -4.70
N LYS A 67 -3.56 -1.37 -5.15
CA LYS A 67 -4.12 -1.07 -6.47
C LYS A 67 -5.62 -0.85 -6.42
N LEU A 68 -6.15 -0.21 -7.45
CA LEU A 68 -7.59 -0.15 -7.66
C LEU A 68 -8.09 -1.49 -8.21
N GLY A 69 -9.18 -2.00 -7.63
CA GLY A 69 -9.86 -3.22 -8.06
C GLY A 69 -10.50 -3.05 -9.45
N LYS A 70 -10.65 -4.15 -10.18
CA LYS A 70 -11.11 -4.14 -11.59
C LYS A 70 -12.54 -3.65 -11.80
N ASN A 71 -13.40 -3.77 -10.79
CA ASN A 71 -14.85 -3.63 -10.98
C ASN A 71 -15.47 -2.35 -10.44
N GLU A 72 -14.81 -1.59 -9.57
CA GLU A 72 -15.38 -0.37 -9.00
C GLU A 72 -14.25 0.62 -8.67
N GLN A 73 -14.46 1.91 -8.94
CA GLN A 73 -13.53 3.02 -8.60
C GLN A 73 -13.31 3.19 -7.07
N GLU A 74 -13.83 2.26 -6.27
CA GLU A 74 -13.95 2.34 -4.82
C GLU A 74 -13.41 1.10 -4.11
N ASN A 75 -12.88 0.09 -4.84
CA ASN A 75 -12.25 -1.08 -4.23
C ASN A 75 -10.73 -0.93 -4.23
N ILE A 76 -10.11 -0.97 -3.06
CA ILE A 76 -8.67 -0.89 -2.86
C ILE A 76 -8.16 -2.25 -2.44
N GLU A 77 -7.28 -2.85 -3.24
CA GLU A 77 -6.63 -4.11 -2.93
C GLU A 77 -5.21 -3.85 -2.42
N VAL A 78 -5.01 -4.00 -1.10
CA VAL A 78 -3.70 -3.86 -0.48
C VAL A 78 -2.88 -5.12 -0.71
N GLN A 79 -1.74 -4.97 -1.37
CA GLN A 79 -0.89 -6.06 -1.82
C GLN A 79 0.28 -6.32 -0.88
N ALA A 80 0.85 -5.27 -0.28
CA ALA A 80 1.99 -5.39 0.63
C ALA A 80 2.16 -4.20 1.58
N VAL A 81 2.97 -4.38 2.62
CA VAL A 81 3.45 -3.32 3.52
C VAL A 81 4.96 -3.46 3.69
N VAL A 82 5.70 -2.40 3.37
CA VAL A 82 7.18 -2.39 3.37
C VAL A 82 7.72 -1.14 4.09
N PRO A 83 8.95 -1.16 4.63
CA PRO A 83 9.57 0.05 5.21
C PRO A 83 9.79 1.16 4.17
N SER A 84 9.54 2.42 4.55
CA SER A 84 9.62 3.57 3.63
C SER A 84 11.03 4.05 3.33
N GLN A 85 12.01 3.72 4.16
CA GLN A 85 13.41 4.18 4.03
C GLN A 85 14.09 3.69 2.75
N LEU A 86 13.40 2.85 1.98
CA LEU A 86 13.88 2.14 0.82
C LEU A 86 13.05 2.52 -0.41
N ILE A 87 12.41 3.69 -0.41
CA ILE A 87 11.51 4.15 -1.48
C ILE A 87 11.92 5.56 -1.91
N SER A 88 12.34 5.69 -3.17
CA SER A 88 12.68 6.94 -3.85
C SER A 88 11.45 7.84 -4.11
N ASN A 89 11.69 9.05 -4.63
CA ASN A 89 10.63 9.92 -5.18
C ASN A 89 10.43 9.73 -6.69
N ASP A 90 11.31 8.99 -7.37
CA ASP A 90 11.17 8.68 -8.80
C ASP A 90 10.27 7.45 -9.00
N PRO A 91 9.20 7.52 -9.82
CA PRO A 91 8.25 6.41 -9.99
C PRO A 91 8.85 5.10 -10.51
N GLU A 92 9.87 5.15 -11.38
CA GLU A 92 10.52 3.94 -11.88
C GLU A 92 11.43 3.32 -10.81
N GLU A 93 12.17 4.15 -10.06
CA GLU A 93 12.93 3.68 -8.90
C GLU A 93 12.01 3.12 -7.80
N ILE A 94 10.86 3.75 -7.55
CA ILE A 94 9.83 3.24 -6.62
C ILE A 94 9.37 1.85 -7.09
N ARG A 95 9.09 1.69 -8.39
CA ARG A 95 8.64 0.41 -8.96
C ARG A 95 9.68 -0.69 -8.74
N GLU A 96 10.94 -0.40 -9.03
CA GLU A 96 12.05 -1.36 -8.86
C GLU A 96 12.22 -1.73 -7.39
N GLN A 97 12.37 -0.73 -6.51
CA GLN A 97 12.58 -0.92 -5.08
C GLN A 97 11.39 -1.65 -4.42
N VAL A 98 10.15 -1.25 -4.71
CA VAL A 98 8.96 -1.92 -4.17
C VAL A 98 8.91 -3.39 -4.62
N SER A 99 9.23 -3.66 -5.89
CA SER A 99 9.24 -5.03 -6.41
C SER A 99 10.30 -5.89 -5.73
N GLU A 100 11.51 -5.37 -5.53
CA GLU A 100 12.58 -6.07 -4.82
C GLU A 100 12.24 -6.30 -3.35
N LEU A 101 11.74 -5.28 -2.65
CA LEU A 101 11.38 -5.37 -1.24
C LEU A 101 10.26 -6.37 -1.01
N VAL A 102 9.24 -6.34 -1.86
CA VAL A 102 8.15 -7.29 -1.77
C VAL A 102 8.65 -8.71 -2.04
N LYS A 103 9.53 -8.91 -3.03
CA LYS A 103 10.19 -10.21 -3.24
C LYS A 103 10.98 -10.64 -2.00
N LEU A 104 11.79 -9.77 -1.41
CA LEU A 104 12.60 -10.07 -0.22
C LEU A 104 11.72 -10.43 0.98
N GLU A 105 10.71 -9.62 1.27
CA GLU A 105 9.79 -9.78 2.40
C GLU A 105 8.88 -11.01 2.26
N THR A 106 8.56 -11.40 1.02
CA THR A 106 7.73 -12.58 0.71
C THR A 106 8.54 -13.82 0.33
N LYS A 107 9.88 -13.77 0.35
CA LYS A 107 10.78 -14.83 -0.13
C LYS A 107 10.46 -15.27 -1.57
N GLY A 108 10.07 -14.31 -2.42
CA GLY A 108 9.71 -14.53 -3.83
C GLY A 108 8.29 -15.02 -4.09
N ALA A 109 7.45 -15.15 -3.05
CA ALA A 109 6.08 -15.64 -3.20
C ALA A 109 5.13 -14.62 -3.86
N LEU A 110 5.49 -13.33 -3.85
CA LEU A 110 4.72 -12.27 -4.51
C LEU A 110 5.57 -11.57 -5.56
N ASN A 111 5.07 -11.55 -6.81
CA ASN A 111 5.61 -10.75 -7.90
C ASN A 111 4.63 -9.62 -8.22
N LEU A 112 5.09 -8.38 -8.06
CA LEU A 112 4.36 -7.20 -8.51
C LEU A 112 4.77 -6.91 -9.96
#